data_AF-A0A953AVL6-F1
#
_entry.id   AF-A0A953AVL6-F1
#
_cell.length_a   1.000
_cell.length_b   1.000
_cell.length_c   1.000
_cell.angle_alpha   90.00
_cell.angle_beta   90.00
_cell.angle_gamma   90.00
#
_symmetry.space_group_name_H-M   'P 1'
#
loop_
_entity.id
_entity.type
_entity.pdbx_description
1 polymer ?
#
loop_
_entity_poly.entity_id
_entity_poly.type
_entity_poly.pdbx_seq_one_letter_code
_entity_poly.pdbx_strand_id
1 'polypeptide(L)'
;MEPTVYAPTSSPLERLAEALRVVHRALLKAARSEYEQAHGRIPSVAQLLHLATSHASFAFLRPLSELLVDLDDELEQGGSAPDALAAALREELQDLFGMLPGSTGRPGFTARYRELMQLDPDVVVAHARLREQIGALPETGQDADVAERLHERHRWAEKRKFRREVVPEIRPLRDPVEQASIESFPASDPPGWILISPGQAP
;
A
#
# COMPACT_ATOMS: atom_id res chain seq x y z
N MET A 1 33.62 21.90 -30.49
CA MET A 1 33.15 20.59 -29.99
C MET A 1 32.10 20.92 -28.94
N GLU A 2 30.84 20.93 -29.35
CA GLU A 2 29.70 21.33 -28.51
C GLU A 2 29.48 20.25 -27.42
N PRO A 3 29.33 20.62 -26.14
CA PRO A 3 28.91 19.66 -25.13
C PRO A 3 27.39 19.47 -25.26
N THR A 4 26.97 18.38 -25.89
CA THR A 4 25.58 17.94 -25.83
C THR A 4 25.27 17.50 -24.39
N VAL A 5 24.73 18.42 -23.59
CA VAL A 5 24.09 18.11 -22.31
C VAL A 5 22.80 17.37 -22.65
N TYR A 6 22.87 16.04 -22.81
CA TYR A 6 21.70 15.19 -22.90
C TYR A 6 21.11 15.09 -21.48
N ALA A 7 20.26 16.04 -21.11
CA ALA A 7 19.40 15.82 -19.95
C ALA A 7 18.50 14.63 -20.31
N PRO A 8 18.52 13.51 -19.56
CA PRO A 8 17.51 12.48 -19.76
C PRO A 8 16.18 13.14 -19.39
N THR A 9 15.36 13.45 -20.41
CA THR A 9 13.97 13.79 -20.16
C THR A 9 13.33 12.48 -19.72
N SER A 10 13.10 12.34 -18.40
CA SER A 10 12.52 11.12 -17.85
C SER A 10 11.25 10.78 -18.61
N SER A 11 11.06 9.51 -18.98
CA SER A 11 9.90 9.08 -19.76
C SER A 11 8.58 9.39 -18.99
N PRO A 12 7.43 9.51 -19.67
CA PRO A 12 6.16 9.70 -18.99
C PRO A 12 5.88 8.67 -17.88
N LEU A 13 6.30 7.41 -18.10
CA LEU A 13 6.17 6.37 -17.08
C LEU A 13 7.15 6.53 -15.91
N GLU A 14 8.38 6.98 -16.15
CA GLU A 14 9.32 7.27 -15.06
C GLU A 14 8.80 8.38 -14.15
N ARG A 15 8.19 9.43 -14.74
CA ARG A 15 7.54 10.50 -13.97
C ARG A 15 6.32 10.01 -13.20
N LEU A 16 5.52 9.13 -13.81
CA LEU A 16 4.40 8.48 -13.15
C LEU A 16 4.85 7.62 -11.96
N ALA A 17 5.88 6.80 -12.14
CA ALA A 17 6.44 5.96 -11.10
C ALA A 17 6.95 6.81 -9.94
N GLU A 18 7.67 7.89 -10.21
CA GLU A 18 8.11 8.79 -9.15
C GLU A 18 6.94 9.45 -8.42
N ALA A 19 5.91 9.90 -9.13
CA ALA A 19 4.71 10.44 -8.49
C ALA A 19 3.99 9.41 -7.60
N LEU A 20 3.91 8.15 -8.03
CA LEU A 20 3.36 7.06 -7.21
C LEU A 20 4.22 6.78 -5.97
N ARG A 21 5.54 6.81 -6.08
CA ARG A 21 6.44 6.66 -4.92
C ARG A 21 6.27 7.82 -3.93
N VAL A 22 6.07 9.04 -4.42
CA VAL A 22 5.73 10.20 -3.56
C VAL A 22 4.42 9.98 -2.83
N VAL A 23 3.35 9.53 -3.50
CA VAL A 23 2.07 9.22 -2.86
C VAL A 23 2.21 8.09 -1.83
N HIS A 24 2.90 7.01 -2.17
CA HIS A 24 3.13 5.89 -1.26
C HIS A 24 3.86 6.35 0.02
N ARG A 25 4.93 7.14 -0.12
CA ARG A 25 5.67 7.70 1.02
C ARG A 25 4.79 8.63 1.88
N ALA A 26 3.98 9.48 1.27
CA ALA A 26 3.07 10.37 1.99
C ALA A 26 2.02 9.59 2.78
N LEU A 27 1.40 8.56 2.17
CA LEU A 27 0.43 7.71 2.86
C LEU A 27 1.06 6.90 3.99
N LEU A 28 2.26 6.37 3.79
CA LEU A 28 2.99 5.66 4.86
C LEU A 28 3.30 6.59 6.03
N LYS A 29 3.70 7.84 5.76
CA LYS A 29 3.96 8.85 6.79
C LYS A 29 2.69 9.20 7.56
N ALA A 30 1.57 9.41 6.86
CA ALA A 30 0.29 9.73 7.49
C ALA A 30 -0.23 8.57 8.35
N ALA A 31 -0.20 7.34 7.81
CA ALA A 31 -0.59 6.13 8.54
C ALA A 31 0.31 5.87 9.76
N ARG A 32 1.61 6.14 9.63
CA ARG A 32 2.55 6.10 10.77
C ARG A 32 2.15 7.08 11.85
N SER A 33 1.86 8.33 11.48
CA SER A 33 1.47 9.37 12.45
C SER A 33 0.22 8.98 13.23
N GLU A 34 -0.81 8.48 12.55
CA GLU A 34 -2.03 7.99 13.17
C GLU A 34 -1.77 6.78 14.08
N TYR A 35 -0.94 5.82 13.64
CA TYR A 35 -0.55 4.68 14.45
C TYR A 35 0.20 5.10 15.72
N GLU A 36 1.16 6.02 15.60
CA GLU A 36 1.96 6.53 16.72
C GLU A 36 1.13 7.31 17.74
N GLN A 37 0.06 7.99 17.30
CA GLN A 37 -0.90 8.66 18.19
C GLN A 37 -1.68 7.67 19.05
N ALA A 38 -2.04 6.50 18.50
CA ALA A 38 -2.83 5.50 19.20
C ALA A 38 -1.99 4.51 20.04
N HIS A 39 -0.76 4.18 19.60
CA HIS A 39 0.06 3.11 20.19
C HIS A 39 1.39 3.58 20.77
N GLY A 40 1.70 4.88 20.65
CA GLY A 40 3.00 5.44 21.01
C GLY A 40 4.03 5.33 19.88
N ARG A 41 5.18 5.98 20.11
CA ARG A 41 6.22 6.17 19.09
C ARG A 41 6.80 4.84 18.59
N ILE A 42 6.95 4.70 17.28
CA ILE A 42 7.66 3.56 16.69
C ILE A 42 9.18 3.78 16.89
N PRO A 43 9.88 2.88 17.60
CA PRO A 43 11.25 3.11 18.05
C PRO A 43 12.31 2.94 16.95
N SER A 44 12.01 2.23 15.86
CA SER A 44 12.99 1.99 14.79
C SER A 44 12.38 1.85 13.39
N VAL A 45 13.20 2.07 12.36
CA VAL A 45 12.81 1.86 10.95
C VAL A 45 12.51 0.37 10.69
N ALA A 46 13.28 -0.55 11.27
CA ALA A 46 13.02 -1.98 11.15
C ALA A 46 11.63 -2.37 11.65
N GLN A 47 11.20 -1.79 12.79
CA GLN A 47 9.86 -2.03 13.30
C GLN A 47 8.77 -1.38 12.43
N LEU A 48 9.00 -0.19 11.89
CA LEU A 48 8.08 0.41 10.92
C LEU A 48 7.92 -0.49 9.68
N LEU A 49 9.00 -1.05 9.16
CA LEU A 49 8.96 -1.98 8.03
C LEU A 49 8.21 -3.26 8.38
N HIS A 50 8.42 -3.81 9.58
CA HIS A 50 7.64 -4.95 10.04
C HIS A 50 6.15 -4.62 10.09
N LEU A 51 5.76 -3.52 10.74
CA LEU A 51 4.37 -3.08 10.82
C LEU A 51 3.76 -2.83 9.44
N ALA A 52 4.51 -2.20 8.53
CA ALA A 52 4.08 -1.94 7.16
C ALA A 52 3.76 -3.21 6.36
N THR A 53 4.36 -4.34 6.74
CA THR A 53 4.21 -5.62 6.03
C THR A 53 3.29 -6.61 6.75
N SER A 54 3.10 -6.49 8.07
CA SER A 54 2.34 -7.46 8.88
C SER A 54 1.09 -6.90 9.54
N HIS A 55 1.00 -5.59 9.79
CA HIS A 55 -0.06 -5.01 10.64
C HIS A 55 -1.26 -4.49 9.83
N ALA A 56 -2.46 -4.69 10.36
CA ALA A 56 -3.72 -4.33 9.69
C ALA A 56 -3.82 -2.82 9.37
N SER A 57 -3.29 -1.95 10.23
CA SER A 57 -3.26 -0.50 10.00
C SER A 57 -2.53 -0.06 8.74
N PHE A 58 -1.61 -0.90 8.21
CA PHE A 58 -0.85 -0.63 7.00
C PHE A 58 -1.27 -1.50 5.82
N ALA A 59 -2.08 -2.54 6.05
CA ALA A 59 -2.49 -3.50 5.04
C ALA A 59 -3.23 -2.86 3.84
N PHE A 60 -3.82 -1.67 4.04
CA PHE A 60 -4.45 -0.90 2.97
C PHE A 60 -3.46 -0.43 1.90
N LEU A 61 -2.17 -0.29 2.20
CA LEU A 61 -1.15 0.15 1.24
C LEU A 61 -0.78 -0.91 0.20
N ARG A 62 -1.05 -2.20 0.48
CA ARG A 62 -0.66 -3.33 -0.38
C ARG A 62 -1.01 -3.15 -1.86
N PRO A 63 -2.24 -2.73 -2.26
CA PRO A 63 -2.59 -2.57 -3.67
C PRO A 63 -1.72 -1.54 -4.41
N LEU A 64 -1.27 -0.49 -3.71
CA LEU A 64 -0.37 0.52 -4.27
C LEU A 64 1.07 0.02 -4.35
N SER A 65 1.56 -0.70 -3.34
CA SER A 65 2.89 -1.29 -3.37
C SER A 65 3.03 -2.35 -4.47
N GLU A 66 2.01 -3.20 -4.66
CA GLU A 66 1.95 -4.16 -5.78
C GLU A 66 2.05 -3.45 -7.12
N LEU A 67 1.27 -2.38 -7.31
CA LEU A 67 1.27 -1.60 -8.56
C LEU A 67 2.63 -0.95 -8.84
N LEU A 68 3.30 -0.45 -7.80
CA LEU A 68 4.64 0.13 -7.93
C LEU A 68 5.66 -0.91 -8.39
N VAL A 69 5.63 -2.12 -7.81
CA VAL A 69 6.51 -3.22 -8.23
C VAL A 69 6.24 -3.63 -9.68
N ASP A 70 4.97 -3.73 -10.07
CA ASP A 70 4.60 -4.06 -11.45
C ASP A 70 5.10 -3.01 -12.46
N LEU A 71 5.06 -1.73 -12.07
CA LEU A 71 5.55 -0.61 -12.86
C LEU A 71 7.08 -0.54 -12.91
N ASP A 72 7.76 -0.79 -11.80
CA ASP A 72 9.22 -0.82 -11.73
C ASP A 72 9.80 -1.91 -12.64
N ASP A 73 9.22 -3.12 -12.61
CA ASP A 73 9.59 -4.22 -13.51
C ASP A 73 9.39 -3.86 -14.99
N GLU A 74 8.36 -3.08 -15.31
CA GLU A 74 8.08 -2.65 -16.69
C GLU A 74 9.10 -1.60 -17.17
N LEU A 75 9.51 -0.69 -16.28
CA LEU A 75 10.55 0.28 -16.56
C LEU A 75 11.91 -0.39 -16.78
N GLU A 76 12.25 -1.42 -15.99
CA GLU A 76 13.49 -2.18 -16.13
C GLU A 76 13.61 -2.94 -17.45
N GLN A 77 12.48 -3.31 -18.09
CA GLN A 77 12.46 -4.04 -19.36
C GLN A 77 12.71 -3.16 -20.61
N GLY A 78 13.03 -1.87 -20.45
CA GLY A 78 13.44 -1.00 -21.56
C GLY A 78 12.48 0.14 -21.90
N GLY A 79 11.47 0.38 -21.06
CA GLY A 79 11.02 1.75 -20.72
C GLY A 79 10.43 2.64 -21.83
N SER A 80 10.03 2.11 -22.98
CA SER A 80 9.09 2.78 -23.88
C SER A 80 7.81 1.94 -23.89
N ALA A 81 6.97 2.16 -22.89
CA ALA A 81 5.66 1.55 -22.90
C ALA A 81 4.91 2.00 -24.15
N PRO A 82 4.35 1.07 -24.93
CA PRO A 82 3.40 1.42 -25.98
C PRO A 82 2.29 2.31 -25.41
N ASP A 83 1.76 3.24 -26.20
CA ASP A 83 0.66 4.13 -25.78
C ASP A 83 -0.52 3.34 -25.20
N ALA A 84 -0.75 2.12 -25.67
CA ALA A 84 -1.74 1.18 -25.16
C ALA A 84 -1.51 0.78 -23.68
N LEU A 85 -0.26 0.52 -23.27
CA LEU A 85 0.09 0.21 -21.88
C LEU A 85 -0.04 1.46 -20.99
N ALA A 86 0.40 2.61 -21.47
CA ALA A 86 0.22 3.89 -20.75
C ALA A 86 -1.28 4.20 -20.52
N ALA A 87 -2.13 3.93 -21.50
CA ALA A 87 -3.58 4.06 -21.37
C ALA A 87 -4.19 3.04 -20.39
N ALA A 88 -3.72 1.79 -20.41
CA ALA A 88 -4.18 0.77 -19.45
C ALA A 88 -3.81 1.13 -18.01
N LEU A 89 -2.59 1.60 -17.78
CA LEU A 89 -2.12 2.10 -16.48
C LEU A 89 -2.94 3.30 -16.00
N ARG A 90 -3.30 4.21 -16.90
CA ARG A 90 -4.16 5.36 -16.61
C ARG A 90 -5.51 4.91 -16.06
N GLU A 91 -6.21 4.00 -16.75
CA GLU A 91 -7.51 3.47 -16.32
C GLU A 91 -7.41 2.78 -14.95
N GLU A 92 -6.38 1.96 -14.74
CA GLU A 92 -6.20 1.24 -13.48
C GLU A 92 -5.90 2.16 -12.30
N LEU A 93 -5.08 3.18 -12.50
CA LEU A 93 -4.83 4.19 -11.47
C LEU A 93 -6.08 4.99 -11.14
N GLN A 94 -6.84 5.39 -12.16
CA GLN A 94 -8.10 6.09 -11.93
C GLN A 94 -9.11 5.20 -11.19
N ASP A 95 -9.12 3.89 -11.43
CA ASP A 95 -9.92 2.95 -10.65
C ASP A 95 -9.39 2.79 -9.21
N LEU A 96 -8.10 2.50 -9.02
CA LEU A 96 -7.49 2.32 -7.69
C LEU A 96 -7.80 3.50 -6.75
N PHE A 97 -7.65 4.72 -7.25
CA PHE A 97 -7.90 5.94 -6.47
C PHE A 97 -9.37 6.40 -6.50
N GLY A 98 -10.26 5.68 -7.19
CA GLY A 98 -11.69 6.01 -7.28
C GLY A 98 -11.94 7.38 -7.92
N MET A 99 -11.18 7.70 -8.98
CA MET A 99 -11.30 8.93 -9.77
C MET A 99 -12.29 8.79 -10.93
N LEU A 100 -12.64 7.56 -11.33
CA LEU A 100 -13.62 7.32 -12.40
C LEU A 100 -15.06 7.63 -11.91
N PRO A 101 -15.92 8.24 -12.75
CA PRO A 101 -17.33 8.38 -12.45
C PRO A 101 -17.98 7.02 -12.16
N GLY A 102 -18.62 6.89 -10.99
CA GLY A 102 -19.28 5.65 -10.57
C GLY A 102 -18.34 4.55 -10.05
N SER A 103 -17.01 4.74 -10.07
CA SER A 103 -16.08 3.82 -9.41
C SER A 103 -16.05 4.08 -7.91
N THR A 104 -16.22 3.03 -7.12
CA THR A 104 -15.96 3.03 -5.67
C THR A 104 -14.47 2.90 -5.34
N GLY A 105 -13.65 2.69 -6.37
CA GLY A 105 -12.27 2.28 -6.30
C GLY A 105 -12.04 0.94 -5.63
N ARG A 106 -10.78 0.66 -5.27
CA ARG A 106 -10.38 -0.58 -4.62
C ARG A 106 -10.89 -0.60 -3.17
N PRO A 107 -11.72 -1.59 -2.77
CA PRO A 107 -12.19 -1.70 -1.39
C PRO A 107 -11.04 -1.69 -0.39
N GLY A 108 -11.23 -1.00 0.74
CA GLY A 108 -10.22 -0.83 1.78
C GLY A 108 -9.18 0.26 1.46
N PHE A 109 -8.55 0.24 0.28
CA PHE A 109 -7.58 1.25 -0.09
C PHE A 109 -8.22 2.63 -0.28
N THR A 110 -9.24 2.76 -1.14
CA THR A 110 -9.79 4.07 -1.51
C THR A 110 -10.41 4.80 -0.32
N ALA A 111 -11.03 4.08 0.61
CA ALA A 111 -11.59 4.66 1.83
C ALA A 111 -10.49 5.25 2.73
N ARG A 112 -9.47 4.44 3.08
CA ARG A 112 -8.35 4.89 3.92
C ARG A 112 -7.51 5.98 3.27
N TYR A 113 -7.30 5.88 1.96
CA TYR A 113 -6.65 6.92 1.17
C TYR A 113 -7.39 8.27 1.30
N ARG A 114 -8.72 8.28 1.16
CA ARG A 114 -9.53 9.50 1.29
C ARG A 114 -9.52 10.07 2.70
N GLU A 115 -9.56 9.22 3.72
CA GLU A 115 -9.43 9.63 5.13
C GLU A 115 -8.08 10.32 5.38
N LEU A 116 -6.97 9.69 4.97
CA LEU A 116 -5.64 10.25 5.17
C LEU A 116 -5.43 11.54 4.37
N MET A 117 -6.08 11.69 3.22
CA MET A 117 -6.07 12.94 2.45
C MET A 117 -6.77 14.09 3.19
N GLN A 118 -7.75 13.81 4.05
CA GLN A 118 -8.39 14.83 4.89
C GLN A 118 -7.56 15.21 6.11
N LEU A 119 -6.70 14.29 6.58
CA LEU A 119 -5.92 14.45 7.80
C LEU A 119 -4.53 15.05 7.55
N ASP A 120 -3.89 14.73 6.42
CA ASP A 120 -2.51 15.11 6.13
C ASP A 120 -2.40 15.90 4.81
N PRO A 121 -1.99 17.19 4.86
CA PRO A 121 -1.85 18.01 3.65
C PRO A 121 -0.76 17.51 2.69
N ASP A 122 0.25 16.78 3.16
CA ASP A 122 1.29 16.20 2.30
C ASP A 122 0.67 15.16 1.35
N VAL A 123 -0.36 14.44 1.78
CA VAL A 123 -1.11 13.48 0.95
C VAL A 123 -1.88 14.20 -0.16
N VAL A 124 -2.46 15.37 0.12
CA VAL A 124 -3.15 16.20 -0.88
C VAL A 124 -2.17 16.68 -1.96
N VAL A 125 -1.01 17.19 -1.54
CA VAL A 125 0.03 17.67 -2.46
C VAL A 125 0.57 16.52 -3.32
N ALA A 126 0.84 15.37 -2.71
CA ALA A 126 1.29 14.18 -3.43
C ALA A 126 0.24 13.71 -4.45
N HIS A 127 -1.04 13.71 -4.06
CA HIS A 127 -2.14 13.35 -4.95
C HIS A 127 -2.28 14.32 -6.13
N ALA A 128 -2.16 15.63 -5.90
CA ALA A 128 -2.24 16.63 -6.98
C ALA A 128 -1.17 16.39 -8.05
N ARG A 129 0.07 16.09 -7.62
CA ARG A 129 1.17 15.74 -8.54
C ARG A 129 0.89 14.44 -9.29
N LEU A 130 0.35 13.43 -8.62
CA LEU A 130 -0.03 12.18 -9.27
C LEU A 130 -1.11 12.42 -10.34
N ARG A 131 -2.12 13.25 -10.05
CA ARG A 131 -3.18 13.58 -11.01
C ARG A 131 -2.64 14.28 -12.26
N GLU A 132 -1.67 15.17 -12.08
CA GLU A 132 -0.98 15.81 -13.21
C GLU A 132 -0.29 14.77 -14.10
N GLN A 133 0.44 13.82 -13.52
CA GLN A 133 1.12 12.78 -14.31
C GLN A 133 0.13 11.81 -14.97
N ILE A 134 -0.96 11.42 -14.31
CA ILE A 134 -2.04 10.61 -14.91
C ILE A 134 -2.72 11.36 -16.07
N GLY A 135 -2.86 12.68 -15.96
CA GLY A 135 -3.41 13.54 -17.02
C GLY A 135 -2.48 13.71 -18.22
N ALA A 136 -1.16 13.59 -18.00
CA ALA A 136 -0.15 13.68 -19.05
C ALA A 136 0.07 12.36 -19.81
N LEU A 137 -0.44 11.23 -19.30
CA LEU A 137 -0.49 9.98 -20.05
C LEU A 137 -1.47 10.14 -21.22
N PRO A 138 -1.21 9.50 -22.37
CA PRO A 138 -2.13 9.54 -23.50
C PRO A 138 -3.52 9.11 -23.03
N GLU A 139 -4.50 10.00 -23.24
CA GLU A 139 -5.88 9.56 -23.27
C GLU A 139 -6.00 8.59 -24.44
N THR A 140 -6.88 7.61 -24.31
CA THR A 140 -7.27 6.74 -25.41
C THR A 140 -7.40 7.52 -26.72
N GLY A 141 -6.40 7.43 -27.59
CA GLY A 141 -6.51 7.93 -28.95
C GLY A 141 -7.59 7.11 -29.63
N GLN A 142 -8.51 7.78 -30.33
CA GLN A 142 -9.61 7.16 -31.08
C GLN A 142 -9.13 6.18 -32.17
N ASP A 143 -7.81 6.10 -32.42
CA ASP A 143 -7.16 5.30 -33.45
C ASP A 143 -6.30 4.14 -32.92
N ALA A 144 -6.12 3.98 -31.60
CA ALA A 144 -5.46 2.80 -31.04
C ALA A 144 -6.45 1.63 -31.05
N ASP A 145 -6.08 0.54 -31.72
CA ASP A 145 -6.93 -0.64 -31.86
C ASP A 145 -7.46 -1.05 -30.48
N VAL A 146 -8.79 -1.04 -30.34
CA VAL A 146 -9.47 -1.46 -29.11
C VAL A 146 -9.02 -2.86 -28.72
N ALA A 147 -8.72 -3.71 -29.70
CA ALA A 147 -8.14 -5.01 -29.45
C ALA A 147 -6.75 -4.87 -28.82
N GLU A 148 -5.82 -4.10 -29.38
CA GLU A 148 -4.48 -3.91 -28.80
C GLU A 148 -4.55 -3.36 -27.37
N ARG A 149 -5.41 -2.38 -27.10
CA ARG A 149 -5.64 -1.86 -25.75
C ARG A 149 -6.18 -2.92 -24.79
N LEU A 150 -7.17 -3.69 -25.24
CA LEU A 150 -7.74 -4.77 -24.45
C LEU A 150 -6.70 -5.88 -24.20
N HIS A 151 -5.83 -6.17 -25.18
CA HIS A 151 -4.72 -7.11 -25.07
C HIS A 151 -3.67 -6.61 -24.09
N GLU A 152 -3.26 -5.35 -24.15
CA GLU A 152 -2.28 -4.80 -23.19
C GLU A 152 -2.87 -4.71 -21.78
N ARG A 153 -4.14 -4.29 -21.64
CA ARG A 153 -4.84 -4.34 -20.36
C ARG A 153 -4.94 -5.77 -19.83
N HIS A 154 -5.22 -6.74 -20.70
CA HIS A 154 -5.28 -8.15 -20.33
C HIS A 154 -3.89 -8.68 -19.94
N ARG A 155 -2.85 -8.40 -20.73
CA ARG A 155 -1.45 -8.75 -20.44
C ARG A 155 -1.04 -8.20 -19.08
N TRP A 156 -1.33 -6.92 -18.84
CA TRP A 156 -1.07 -6.27 -17.57
C TRP A 156 -1.84 -6.95 -16.43
N ALA A 157 -3.15 -7.16 -16.57
CA ALA A 157 -3.97 -7.83 -15.57
C ALA A 157 -3.50 -9.28 -15.28
N GLU A 158 -3.10 -10.03 -16.30
CA GLU A 158 -2.55 -11.39 -16.16
C GLU A 158 -1.17 -11.39 -15.50
N LYS A 159 -0.28 -10.45 -15.83
CA LYS A 159 1.02 -10.24 -15.15
C LYS A 159 0.79 -10.03 -13.65
N ARG A 160 -0.18 -9.18 -13.28
CA ARG A 160 -0.54 -8.89 -11.89
C ARG A 160 -1.15 -10.09 -11.17
N LYS A 161 -2.08 -10.82 -11.81
CA LYS A 161 -2.68 -12.05 -11.26
C LYS A 161 -1.61 -13.12 -11.01
N PHE A 162 -0.76 -13.37 -12.01
CA PHE A 162 0.31 -14.35 -11.90
C PHE A 162 1.25 -14.01 -10.74
N ARG A 163 1.66 -12.75 -10.59
CA ARG A 163 2.49 -12.34 -9.43
C ARG A 163 1.77 -12.56 -8.10
N ARG A 164 0.46 -12.26 -8.03
CA ARG A 164 -0.35 -12.49 -6.82
C ARG A 164 -0.50 -13.97 -6.47
N GLU A 165 -0.51 -14.86 -7.47
CA GLU A 165 -0.55 -16.31 -7.25
C GLU A 165 0.83 -16.88 -6.87
N VAL A 166 1.92 -16.30 -7.36
CA VAL A 166 3.29 -16.76 -7.13
C VAL A 166 3.88 -16.24 -5.80
N VAL A 167 3.48 -15.06 -5.34
CA VAL A 167 3.86 -14.52 -4.02
C VAL A 167 2.69 -14.77 -3.05
N PRO A 168 2.72 -15.85 -2.24
CA PRO A 168 1.62 -16.14 -1.33
C PRO A 168 1.44 -15.00 -0.33
N GLU A 169 0.18 -14.72 0.00
CA GLU A 169 -0.20 -13.74 1.02
C GLU A 169 0.61 -13.98 2.29
N ILE A 170 1.41 -12.99 2.71
CA ILE A 170 2.13 -13.04 3.99
C ILE A 170 1.05 -13.16 5.07
N ARG A 171 0.84 -14.40 5.53
CA ARG A 171 -0.11 -14.68 6.59
C ARG A 171 0.37 -13.90 7.82
N PRO A 172 -0.46 -13.03 8.43
CA PRO A 172 -0.03 -12.33 9.63
C PRO A 172 0.32 -13.38 10.68
N LEU A 173 1.55 -13.32 11.19
CA LEU A 173 1.93 -14.09 12.37
C LEU A 173 1.08 -13.54 13.50
N ARG A 174 0.06 -14.30 13.92
CA ARG A 174 -0.82 -13.95 15.03
C ARG A 174 0.04 -13.63 16.24
N ASP A 175 -0.15 -12.46 16.85
CA ASP A 175 0.62 -12.04 18.02
C ASP A 175 0.45 -13.08 19.15
N PRO A 176 1.53 -13.73 19.64
CA PRO A 176 1.41 -14.72 20.71
C PRO A 176 0.93 -14.11 22.03
N VAL A 177 1.06 -12.78 22.19
CA VAL A 177 0.62 -12.04 23.38
C VAL A 177 -0.91 -11.93 23.46
N GLU A 178 -1.62 -11.94 22.32
CA GLU A 178 -3.08 -11.88 22.28
C GLU A 178 -3.75 -13.24 22.60
N GLN A 179 -3.07 -14.35 22.29
CA GLN A 179 -3.57 -15.70 22.61
C GLN A 179 -3.49 -16.00 24.11
N ALA A 180 -2.45 -15.52 24.80
CA ALA A 180 -2.29 -15.71 26.23
C ALA A 180 -3.36 -14.97 27.07
N SER A 181 -4.08 -14.01 26.48
CA SER A 181 -5.10 -13.23 27.18
C SER A 181 -6.52 -13.80 27.05
N ILE A 182 -6.75 -14.73 26.11
CA ILE A 182 -8.08 -15.36 25.88
C ILE A 182 -8.17 -16.75 26.55
N GLU A 183 -7.04 -17.37 26.90
CA GLU A 183 -7.01 -18.54 27.78
C GLU A 183 -7.24 -18.11 29.23
N SER A 184 -8.53 -17.97 29.52
CA SER A 184 -9.16 -17.72 30.81
C SER A 184 -8.42 -18.36 31.99
N PHE A 185 -8.02 -17.51 32.94
CA PHE A 185 -7.97 -17.85 34.35
C PHE A 185 -9.33 -18.42 34.78
N PRO A 186 -9.45 -19.68 35.25
CA PRO A 186 -10.62 -20.06 36.01
C PRO A 186 -10.55 -19.39 37.40
N ALA A 187 -11.73 -19.03 37.88
CA ALA A 187 -11.97 -18.36 39.15
C ALA A 187 -11.28 -19.06 40.33
N SER A 188 -10.86 -18.20 41.27
CA SER A 188 -10.36 -18.47 42.61
C SER A 188 -10.92 -19.76 43.24
N ASP A 189 -10.02 -20.67 43.60
CA ASP A 189 -10.18 -21.52 44.78
C ASP A 189 -8.82 -21.49 45.52
N PRO A 190 -8.72 -20.91 46.73
CA PRO A 190 -7.48 -20.92 47.47
C PRO A 190 -7.19 -22.35 47.97
N PRO A 191 -5.95 -22.87 47.85
CA PRO A 191 -5.62 -24.20 48.34
C PRO A 191 -5.70 -24.26 49.88
N GLY A 192 -6.35 -25.32 50.39
CA GLY A 192 -6.73 -25.53 51.79
C GLY A 192 -5.61 -25.81 52.80
N TRP A 193 -4.49 -25.09 52.75
CA TRP A 193 -3.40 -25.19 53.73
C TRP A 193 -3.19 -23.91 54.56
N ILE A 194 -3.99 -22.86 54.37
CA ILE A 194 -3.99 -21.69 55.27
C ILE A 194 -4.96 -21.96 56.43
N LEU A 195 -4.54 -22.82 57.36
CA LEU A 195 -5.01 -22.81 58.74
C LEU A 195 -3.79 -22.60 59.64
N ILE A 196 -3.51 -21.34 59.94
CA ILE A 196 -2.70 -20.97 61.10
C ILE A 196 -3.67 -20.99 62.29
N SER A 197 -3.55 -21.97 63.17
CA SER A 197 -4.12 -21.87 64.52
C SER A 197 -3.04 -21.34 65.48
N PRO A 198 -3.36 -20.30 66.28
CA PRO A 198 -2.45 -19.77 67.29
C PRO A 198 -2.39 -20.68 68.52
N GLY A 199 -1.31 -20.57 69.27
CA GLY A 199 -0.90 -21.53 70.30
C GLY A 199 -1.84 -21.71 71.49
N GLN A 200 -1.65 -22.85 72.14
CA GLN A 200 -2.01 -23.05 73.55
C GLN A 200 -1.07 -24.11 74.16
N ALA A 201 -0.12 -23.66 74.98
CA ALA A 201 0.38 -24.42 76.13
C ALA A 201 -0.45 -23.93 77.35
N PRO A 202 -0.60 -24.72 78.44
CA PRO A 202 0.52 -25.23 79.24
C PRO A 202 0.68 -26.75 79.26
#